data_AF-A0A1Y3W0Z7-F1
#
_entry.id   AF-A0A1Y3W0Z7-F1
#
_cell.length_a   1.000
_cell.length_b   1.000
_cell.length_c   1.000
_cell.angle_alpha   90.00
_cell.angle_beta   90.00
_cell.angle_gamma   90.00
#
_symmetry.space_group_name_H-M   'P 1'
#
loop_
_entity.id
_entity.type
_entity.pdbx_description
1 polymer ?
#
loop_
_entity_poly.entity_id
_entity_poly.type
_entity_poly.pdbx_seq_one_letter_code
_entity_poly.pdbx_strand_id
1 'polypeptide(L)'
;MRNIIFLFALIYVCVSCEKKRVEINGFPVKILHGDSSFGIITPDGNVLIDSLFSDKPSTVVNQVCVLPCGNEMFRLCDISKVPMATSSRRFIQVGNFIEDVTIAQEEKEGPFILINKSSENIAVIDSYRGVPVRVMHNFRDGLALAYTGNQKYGYVNTRGEWVIAPEYDFACDFSEGMALVGMADREGRIAYEVIDKEGQNVFPVMLTNCRLQGVFSCGLLVYKDLRQHYCACLDKKGKTVLYLPAEIQEMTEFRHDVAFCLTRNGIGVVDKAGKMIVPADYDDGEFINPERLALKSKEKWALFDFKGNRVTPFIYDKIYSWSHANCVFVHQDSVDLLIDETGKTVSTAYPFELDWQSLETTSPVVQFFYRYPLPETVEVPEPENTILPAKKLSLPRKERIQAIDTASPFYQEAQKVLKNGFSETDSENRRVILNYMEHFRMSYETKDIDFLEQLFSEKALIIVGTVVKQLPQEGHYLPADQIRYNIKTKQQYLDRLRRIFKANKKIEIRYSDFLIRRHPTRPGIYGVSVRQAYSSDLYSDEGYLFLLWDFSDETAPKIHVRTWQPRRIDDQTLLPERDIIHLGSFNFE
;
A
#
# COMPACT_ATOMS: atom_id res chain seq x y z
N MET A 1 64.82 19.97 -13.04
CA MET A 1 64.05 18.90 -13.71
C MET A 1 63.48 17.98 -12.64
N ARG A 2 62.23 17.55 -12.56
CA ARG A 2 60.89 18.02 -12.99
C ARG A 2 59.94 16.99 -12.31
N ASN A 3 58.72 17.39 -11.97
CA ASN A 3 57.57 16.55 -11.54
C ASN A 3 57.53 16.23 -10.04
N ILE A 4 56.92 17.06 -9.20
CA ILE A 4 55.47 17.18 -8.93
C ILE A 4 54.90 15.93 -8.23
N ILE A 5 54.75 16.01 -6.92
CA ILE A 5 53.83 15.19 -6.12
C ILE A 5 52.80 16.17 -5.56
N PHE A 6 51.62 16.21 -6.17
CA PHE A 6 50.48 17.01 -5.71
C PHE A 6 49.65 16.18 -4.73
N LEU A 7 49.41 16.79 -3.57
CA LEU A 7 48.36 16.52 -2.59
C LEU A 7 47.03 16.12 -3.26
N PHE A 8 46.35 15.11 -2.73
CA PHE A 8 44.90 15.18 -2.49
C PHE A 8 44.51 14.18 -1.40
N ALA A 9 44.33 14.71 -0.18
CA ALA A 9 43.54 14.08 0.85
C ALA A 9 42.07 14.15 0.39
N LEU A 10 41.51 13.02 -0.08
CA LEU A 10 40.07 12.91 -0.28
C LEU A 10 39.45 12.65 1.10
N ILE A 11 38.98 13.73 1.71
CA ILE A 11 37.99 13.68 2.79
C ILE A 11 36.74 13.03 2.18
N TYR A 12 36.54 11.75 2.45
CA TYR A 12 35.23 11.13 2.30
C TYR A 12 34.32 11.78 3.34
N VAL A 13 33.66 12.88 2.93
CA VAL A 13 32.44 13.30 3.60
C VAL A 13 31.42 12.22 3.28
N CYS A 14 31.36 11.20 4.13
CA CYS A 14 30.14 10.43 4.28
C CYS A 14 29.07 11.44 4.70
N VAL A 15 28.35 12.01 3.73
CA VAL A 15 27.03 12.56 3.97
C VAL A 15 26.19 11.35 4.34
N SER A 16 26.23 11.03 5.62
CA SER A 16 25.18 10.29 6.30
C SER A 16 23.88 10.94 5.82
N CYS A 17 23.11 10.21 5.02
CA CYS A 17 21.75 10.59 4.69
C CYS A 17 20.93 10.36 5.95
N GLU A 18 21.16 11.18 6.98
CA GLU A 18 20.27 11.28 8.13
C GLU A 18 18.91 11.64 7.56
N LYS A 19 17.93 10.75 7.74
CA LYS A 19 16.53 11.05 7.44
C LYS A 19 16.19 12.32 8.24
N LYS A 20 16.05 13.42 7.52
CA LYS A 20 15.73 14.76 8.02
C LYS A 20 14.31 14.70 8.61
N ARG A 21 14.19 14.68 9.94
CA ARG A 21 12.94 14.37 10.66
C ARG A 21 12.23 15.64 11.15
N VAL A 22 10.91 15.59 11.13
CA VAL A 22 10.03 16.48 11.89
C VAL A 22 10.01 15.96 13.33
N GLU A 23 10.49 16.75 14.29
CA GLU A 23 10.45 16.41 15.71
C GLU A 23 9.29 17.17 16.37
N ILE A 24 8.41 16.46 17.06
CA ILE A 24 7.34 17.07 17.85
C ILE A 24 7.82 17.17 19.29
N ASN A 25 8.07 18.39 19.77
CA ASN A 25 8.64 18.61 21.10
C ASN A 25 7.57 18.73 22.20
N GLY A 26 6.32 19.03 21.84
CA GLY A 26 5.23 19.07 22.79
C GLY A 26 3.90 19.53 22.22
N PHE A 27 2.83 19.29 22.97
CA PHE A 27 1.46 19.63 22.60
C PHE A 27 0.86 20.69 23.52
N PRO A 28 0.03 21.59 22.95
CA PRO A 28 -0.76 22.54 23.70
C PRO A 28 -1.82 21.82 24.54
N VAL A 29 -1.81 22.07 25.84
CA VAL A 29 -2.85 21.61 26.76
C VAL A 29 -3.34 22.74 27.63
N LYS A 30 -4.59 22.67 28.07
CA LYS A 30 -5.11 23.59 29.07
C LYS A 30 -4.78 23.04 30.45
N ILE A 31 -3.91 23.71 31.19
CA ILE A 31 -3.53 23.26 32.54
C ILE A 31 -4.59 23.72 33.53
N LEU A 32 -5.14 22.79 34.32
CA LEU A 32 -6.24 23.06 35.25
C LEU A 32 -5.76 23.57 36.62
N HIS A 33 -4.69 24.36 36.64
CA HIS A 33 -4.14 24.99 37.83
C HIS A 33 -3.81 26.47 37.54
N GLY A 34 -4.29 27.39 38.37
CA GLY A 34 -4.13 28.84 38.16
C GLY A 34 -5.17 29.43 37.19
N ASP A 35 -4.74 30.34 36.31
CA ASP A 35 -5.61 31.16 35.44
C ASP A 35 -6.19 30.40 34.23
N SER A 36 -6.09 29.06 34.20
CA SER A 36 -6.56 28.22 33.07
C SER A 36 -5.94 28.58 31.71
N SER A 37 -4.68 29.01 31.77
CA SER A 37 -3.81 29.31 30.62
C SER A 37 -3.46 28.04 29.82
N PHE A 38 -3.07 28.21 28.56
CA PHE A 38 -2.47 27.14 27.80
C PHE A 38 -0.99 26.95 28.19
N GLY A 39 -0.63 25.70 28.39
CA GLY A 39 0.72 25.20 28.58
C GLY A 39 1.12 24.28 27.44
N ILE A 40 2.35 23.76 27.51
CA ILE A 40 2.89 22.78 26.58
C ILE A 40 3.45 21.61 27.38
N ILE A 41 3.03 20.39 27.03
CA ILE A 41 3.57 19.16 27.60
C ILE A 41 4.37 18.39 26.55
N THR A 42 5.47 17.79 26.98
CA THR A 42 6.34 16.96 26.16
C THR A 42 5.71 15.60 25.83
N PRO A 43 6.22 14.88 24.81
CA PRO A 43 5.98 13.45 24.57
C PRO A 43 5.92 12.55 25.81
N ASP A 44 6.78 12.81 26.79
CA ASP A 44 6.92 11.96 27.97
C ASP A 44 6.05 12.44 29.16
N GLY A 45 5.16 13.41 28.94
CA GLY A 45 4.24 13.93 29.96
C GLY A 45 4.82 14.99 30.88
N ASN A 46 6.08 15.41 30.67
CA ASN A 46 6.67 16.53 31.42
C ASN A 46 6.12 17.87 30.92
N VAL A 47 5.96 18.83 31.83
CA VAL A 47 5.57 20.21 31.48
C VAL A 47 6.78 20.92 30.87
N LEU A 48 6.66 21.30 29.60
CA LEU A 48 7.65 22.10 28.88
C LEU A 48 7.43 23.59 29.12
N ILE A 49 6.15 24.00 29.12
CA ILE A 49 5.70 25.36 29.44
C ILE A 49 4.45 25.24 30.30
N ASP A 50 4.43 25.85 31.47
CA ASP A 50 3.36 25.68 32.46
C ASP A 50 2.09 26.43 32.07
N SER A 51 2.06 27.75 32.24
CA SER A 51 0.86 28.55 31.94
C SER A 51 1.28 29.90 31.40
N LEU A 52 1.50 29.97 30.09
CA LEU A 52 2.07 31.16 29.44
C LEU A 52 1.16 31.77 28.38
N PHE A 53 0.35 30.96 27.71
CA PHE A 53 -0.39 31.42 26.54
C PHE A 53 -1.87 31.66 26.87
N SER A 54 -2.33 32.89 26.61
CA SER A 54 -3.75 33.25 26.70
C SER A 54 -4.60 32.49 25.67
N ASP A 55 -4.07 32.34 24.46
CA ASP A 55 -4.68 31.64 23.34
C ASP A 55 -3.97 30.33 23.07
N LYS A 56 -4.67 29.36 22.47
CA LYS A 56 -4.10 28.03 22.17
C LYS A 56 -2.94 28.15 21.17
N PRO A 57 -1.69 27.77 21.53
CA PRO A 57 -0.61 27.67 20.57
C PRO A 57 -0.78 26.43 19.68
N SER A 58 -0.10 26.38 18.53
CA SER A 58 0.04 25.13 17.79
C SER A 58 0.89 24.12 18.56
N THR A 59 0.86 22.87 18.12
CA THR A 59 1.89 21.86 18.45
C THR A 59 3.29 22.44 18.22
N VAL A 60 4.21 22.14 19.13
CA VAL A 60 5.62 22.52 18.98
C VAL A 60 6.30 21.54 18.06
N VAL A 61 6.80 22.04 16.94
CA VAL A 61 7.54 21.27 15.95
C VAL A 61 8.92 21.87 15.78
N ASN A 62 9.97 21.07 15.99
CA ASN A 62 11.37 21.50 15.91
C ASN A 62 11.66 22.77 16.74
N GLN A 63 11.13 22.83 17.96
CA GLN A 63 11.23 23.92 18.94
C GLN A 63 10.51 25.21 18.56
N VAL A 64 9.62 25.17 17.57
CA VAL A 64 8.81 26.32 17.15
C VAL A 64 7.34 25.98 17.25
N CYS A 65 6.55 26.92 17.78
CA CYS A 65 5.11 26.88 17.66
C CYS A 65 4.58 28.16 17.01
N VAL A 66 3.33 28.08 16.57
CA VAL A 66 2.58 29.15 15.94
C VAL A 66 1.57 29.68 16.94
N LEU A 67 1.56 30.99 17.16
CA LEU A 67 0.66 31.68 18.08
C LEU A 67 -0.35 32.52 17.30
N PRO A 68 -1.66 32.41 17.59
CA PRO A 68 -2.63 33.34 17.03
C PRO A 68 -2.37 34.77 17.54
N CYS A 69 -2.54 35.78 16.68
CA CYS A 69 -2.34 37.18 17.04
C CYS A 69 -3.47 38.13 16.57
N GLY A 70 -4.68 37.59 16.41
CA GLY A 70 -5.88 38.31 15.96
C GLY A 70 -5.98 38.42 14.43
N ASN A 71 -7.19 38.74 13.94
CA ASN A 71 -7.53 38.85 12.50
C ASN A 71 -7.14 37.62 11.66
N GLU A 72 -7.27 36.41 12.21
CA GLU A 72 -6.88 35.16 11.53
C GLU A 72 -5.38 35.11 11.16
N MET A 73 -4.55 35.87 11.86
CA MET A 73 -3.11 35.92 11.67
C MET A 73 -2.36 35.16 12.77
N PHE A 74 -1.14 34.80 12.45
CA PHE A 74 -0.26 33.99 13.27
C PHE A 74 1.14 34.62 13.41
N ARG A 75 1.82 34.29 14.51
CA ARG A 75 3.22 34.62 14.76
C ARG A 75 4.01 33.37 15.13
N LEU A 76 5.28 33.36 14.75
CA LEU A 76 6.19 32.32 15.19
C LEU A 76 6.70 32.59 16.60
N CYS A 77 6.77 31.53 17.41
CA CYS A 77 7.35 31.54 18.74
C CYS A 77 8.42 30.45 18.83
N ASP A 78 9.66 30.88 19.03
CA ASP A 78 10.81 30.01 19.24
C ASP A 78 10.96 29.74 20.74
N ILE A 79 10.62 28.52 21.15
CA ILE A 79 10.61 28.12 22.55
C ILE A 79 12.00 27.73 23.06
N SER A 80 12.99 27.62 22.17
CA SER A 80 14.37 27.30 22.55
C SER A 80 15.12 28.48 23.16
N LYS A 81 14.63 29.71 22.96
CA LYS A 81 15.24 30.94 23.47
C LYS A 81 14.71 31.28 24.86
N VAL A 82 15.59 31.81 25.71
CA VAL A 82 15.25 32.28 27.06
C VAL A 82 15.67 33.75 27.21
N PRO A 83 14.73 34.72 27.34
CA PRO A 83 13.27 34.54 27.27
C PRO A 83 12.81 34.12 25.86
N MET A 84 11.63 33.52 25.77
CA MET A 84 11.04 33.07 24.51
C MET A 84 10.94 34.22 23.51
N ALA A 85 11.33 33.94 22.27
CA ALA A 85 11.33 34.95 21.22
C ALA A 85 10.12 34.77 20.31
N THR A 86 9.25 35.78 20.28
CA THR A 86 8.13 35.84 19.34
C THR A 86 8.49 36.76 18.18
N SER A 87 8.22 36.29 16.96
CA SER A 87 8.45 37.07 15.75
C SER A 87 7.61 38.35 15.71
N SER A 88 8.19 39.42 15.19
CA SER A 88 7.47 40.66 14.90
C SER A 88 6.57 40.52 13.66
N ARG A 89 6.92 39.61 12.74
CA ARG A 89 6.19 39.33 11.50
C ARG A 89 4.89 38.59 11.79
N ARG A 90 3.91 38.75 10.90
CA ARG A 90 2.58 38.13 11.00
C ARG A 90 2.28 37.40 9.70
N PHE A 91 1.71 36.21 9.82
CA PHE A 91 1.43 35.33 8.69
C PHE A 91 -0.04 34.93 8.70
N ILE A 92 -0.68 34.84 7.54
CA ILE A 92 -2.00 34.21 7.41
C ILE A 92 -1.89 32.68 7.44
N GLN A 93 -0.72 32.14 7.08
CA GLN A 93 -0.50 30.70 7.02
C GLN A 93 0.99 30.38 7.21
N VAL A 94 1.29 29.33 7.98
CA VAL A 94 2.67 28.86 8.22
C VAL A 94 2.70 27.34 8.32
N GLY A 95 3.60 26.73 7.57
CA GLY A 95 3.87 25.29 7.57
C GLY A 95 4.61 24.76 8.78
N ASN A 96 4.60 23.45 8.90
CA ASN A 96 5.50 22.75 9.81
C ASN A 96 6.94 22.94 9.37
N PHE A 97 7.82 23.26 10.31
CA PHE A 97 9.25 23.35 10.06
C PHE A 97 9.82 21.98 9.72
N ILE A 98 10.55 21.91 8.61
CA ILE A 98 11.44 20.79 8.29
C ILE A 98 12.86 21.30 8.46
N GLU A 99 13.58 20.73 9.43
CA GLU A 99 14.84 21.26 9.94
C GLU A 99 14.65 22.71 10.42
N ASP A 100 15.13 23.68 9.66
CA ASP A 100 15.09 25.10 9.97
C ASP A 100 14.28 25.92 8.97
N VAL A 101 13.56 25.30 8.02
CA VAL A 101 12.78 26.02 6.99
C VAL A 101 11.32 25.59 6.99
N THR A 102 10.45 26.54 6.67
CA THR A 102 9.04 26.29 6.37
C THR A 102 8.52 27.21 5.27
N ILE A 103 7.36 26.88 4.73
CA ILE A 103 6.59 27.74 3.83
C ILE A 103 5.65 28.60 4.68
N ALA A 104 5.57 29.89 4.36
CA ALA A 104 4.63 30.81 4.98
C ALA A 104 4.04 31.77 3.95
N GLN A 105 2.98 32.46 4.36
CA GLN A 105 2.33 33.50 3.56
C GLN A 105 1.87 34.63 4.49
N GLU A 106 2.16 35.88 4.11
CA GLU A 106 1.80 37.07 4.91
C GLU A 106 0.45 37.67 4.51
N GLU A 107 0.02 37.46 3.27
CA GLU A 107 -1.20 38.03 2.69
C GLU A 107 -1.88 37.03 1.75
N LYS A 108 -3.21 37.04 1.68
CA LYS A 108 -4.03 36.04 0.96
C LYS A 108 -3.63 35.81 -0.50
N GLU A 109 -3.19 36.87 -1.18
CA GLU A 109 -2.75 36.83 -2.58
C GLU A 109 -1.23 37.10 -2.74
N GLY A 110 -0.53 37.22 -1.62
CA GLY A 110 0.91 37.43 -1.57
C GLY A 110 1.68 36.20 -2.05
N PRO A 111 2.98 36.36 -2.36
CA PRO A 111 3.82 35.24 -2.74
C PRO A 111 3.98 34.26 -1.57
N PHE A 112 4.25 33.00 -1.88
CA PHE A 112 4.76 32.08 -0.87
C PHE A 112 6.18 32.49 -0.51
N ILE A 113 6.53 32.41 0.77
CA ILE A 113 7.87 32.72 1.25
C ILE A 113 8.42 31.53 2.02
N LEU A 114 9.70 31.25 1.82
CA LEU A 114 10.43 30.34 2.68
C LEU A 114 11.05 31.15 3.80
N ILE A 115 10.79 30.75 5.03
CA ILE A 115 11.32 31.42 6.22
C ILE A 115 12.04 30.44 7.12
N ASN A 116 13.04 30.95 7.84
CA ASN A 116 13.67 30.20 8.92
C ASN A 116 12.95 30.35 10.26
N LYS A 117 13.40 29.64 11.30
CA LYS A 117 12.83 29.71 12.66
C LYS A 117 12.89 31.12 13.28
N SER A 118 13.85 31.94 12.87
CA SER A 118 13.95 33.35 13.27
C SER A 118 13.07 34.27 12.41
N SER A 119 12.23 33.72 11.53
CA SER A 119 11.37 34.44 10.58
C SER A 119 12.13 35.24 9.52
N GLU A 120 13.39 34.92 9.26
CA GLU A 120 14.15 35.53 8.17
C GLU A 120 13.78 34.89 6.84
N ASN A 121 13.67 35.70 5.77
CA ASN A 121 13.37 35.19 4.44
C ASN A 121 14.57 34.41 3.89
N ILE A 122 14.34 33.16 3.51
CA ILE A 122 15.28 32.33 2.75
C ILE A 122 15.06 32.57 1.25
N ALA A 123 13.79 32.52 0.81
CA ALA A 123 13.42 32.70 -0.58
C ALA A 123 11.98 33.20 -0.73
N VAL A 124 11.69 33.83 -1.87
CA VAL A 124 10.34 34.24 -2.26
C VAL A 124 9.95 33.42 -3.50
N ILE A 125 8.85 32.69 -3.42
CA ILE A 125 8.32 31.83 -4.46
C ILE A 125 7.02 32.44 -4.98
N ASP A 126 7.16 33.41 -5.89
CA ASP A 126 6.03 34.14 -6.47
C ASP A 126 5.53 33.49 -7.77
N SER A 127 6.45 33.22 -8.71
CA SER A 127 6.13 32.73 -10.04
C SER A 127 7.25 31.85 -10.62
N TYR A 128 6.89 31.03 -11.59
CA TYR A 128 7.84 30.31 -12.46
C TYR A 128 7.73 30.88 -13.88
N ARG A 129 8.81 31.50 -14.36
CA ARG A 129 8.86 32.15 -15.70
C ARG A 129 7.67 33.08 -15.98
N GLY A 130 7.25 33.85 -14.96
CA GLY A 130 6.12 34.78 -15.04
C GLY A 130 4.74 34.15 -14.83
N VAL A 131 4.64 32.83 -14.67
CA VAL A 131 3.39 32.14 -14.30
C VAL A 131 3.28 32.07 -12.77
N PRO A 132 2.24 32.64 -12.15
CA PRO A 132 2.14 32.69 -10.68
C PRO A 132 1.98 31.29 -10.07
N VAL A 133 2.60 31.06 -8.92
CA VAL A 133 2.34 29.87 -8.10
C VAL A 133 1.01 30.05 -7.38
N ARG A 134 0.15 29.04 -7.46
CA ARG A 134 -1.23 29.05 -6.95
C ARG A 134 -1.38 28.24 -5.67
N VAL A 135 -0.75 27.07 -5.63
CA VAL A 135 -0.77 26.18 -4.47
C VAL A 135 0.64 25.70 -4.19
N MET A 136 0.99 25.60 -2.91
CA MET A 136 2.16 24.86 -2.46
C MET A 136 1.77 23.87 -1.39
N HIS A 137 2.45 22.73 -1.35
CA HIS A 137 2.42 21.81 -0.22
C HIS A 137 3.63 22.06 0.68
N ASN A 138 3.56 21.61 1.93
CA ASN A 138 4.76 21.56 2.77
C ASN A 138 5.80 20.58 2.20
N PHE A 139 7.06 20.72 2.64
CA PHE A 139 8.15 19.86 2.19
C PHE A 139 7.91 18.39 2.54
N ARG A 140 8.20 17.50 1.59
CA ARG A 140 8.26 16.06 1.75
C ARG A 140 9.52 15.54 1.06
N ASP A 141 10.31 14.75 1.78
CA ASP A 141 11.67 14.36 1.37
C ASP A 141 12.54 15.54 0.88
N GLY A 142 12.34 16.74 1.44
CA GLY A 142 13.09 17.96 1.09
C GLY A 142 12.64 18.68 -0.18
N LEU A 143 11.51 18.28 -0.78
CA LEU A 143 10.88 18.95 -1.92
C LEU A 143 9.43 19.31 -1.59
N ALA A 144 8.99 20.50 -1.99
CA ALA A 144 7.61 20.94 -1.88
C ALA A 144 6.94 20.87 -3.25
N LEU A 145 5.78 20.23 -3.32
CA LEU A 145 4.94 20.24 -4.51
C LEU A 145 4.37 21.65 -4.72
N ALA A 146 4.48 22.17 -5.93
CA ALA A 146 3.97 23.49 -6.30
C ALA A 146 3.09 23.40 -7.56
N TYR A 147 1.90 24.00 -7.49
CA TYR A 147 0.95 24.09 -8.59
C TYR A 147 0.87 25.52 -9.09
N THR A 148 0.92 25.71 -10.40
CA THR A 148 1.06 27.03 -11.03
C THR A 148 -0.19 27.42 -11.82
N GLY A 149 -0.30 28.72 -12.15
CA GLY A 149 -1.48 29.29 -12.80
C GLY A 149 -1.77 28.78 -14.22
N ASN A 150 -0.83 28.08 -14.85
CA ASN A 150 -1.05 27.38 -16.12
C ASN A 150 -1.47 25.91 -15.91
N GLN A 151 -1.88 25.56 -14.69
CA GLN A 151 -2.36 24.24 -14.30
C GLN A 151 -1.29 23.14 -14.34
N LYS A 152 -0.04 23.49 -14.05
CA LYS A 152 1.08 22.55 -14.01
C LYS A 152 1.70 22.43 -12.63
N TYR A 153 2.11 21.20 -12.30
CA TYR A 153 2.80 20.83 -11.09
C TYR A 153 4.31 20.70 -11.32
N GLY A 154 5.10 21.20 -10.37
CA GLY A 154 6.54 21.03 -10.27
C GLY A 154 6.99 21.00 -8.81
N TYR A 155 8.30 21.01 -8.57
CA TYR A 155 8.85 20.83 -7.21
C TYR A 155 9.94 21.84 -6.88
N VAL A 156 9.84 22.39 -5.67
CA VAL A 156 10.76 23.40 -5.13
C VAL A 156 11.51 22.83 -3.93
N ASN A 157 12.82 23.05 -3.85
CA ASN A 157 13.61 22.61 -2.69
C ASN A 157 13.57 23.61 -1.52
N THR A 158 14.23 23.24 -0.43
CA THR A 158 14.34 24.06 0.80
C THR A 158 15.09 25.39 0.63
N ARG A 159 15.75 25.63 -0.51
CA ARG A 159 16.37 26.91 -0.86
C ARG A 159 15.47 27.79 -1.74
N GLY A 160 14.27 27.32 -2.10
CA GLY A 160 13.35 28.03 -2.99
C GLY A 160 13.69 27.86 -4.47
N GLU A 161 14.58 26.92 -4.81
CA GLU A 161 14.95 26.64 -6.19
C GLU A 161 14.00 25.58 -6.77
N TRP A 162 13.52 25.80 -7.99
CA TRP A 162 12.79 24.80 -8.76
C TRP A 162 13.74 23.69 -9.19
N VAL A 163 13.61 22.51 -8.56
CA VAL A 163 14.40 21.31 -8.93
C VAL A 163 13.76 20.64 -10.13
N ILE A 164 12.43 20.60 -10.15
CA ILE A 164 11.64 20.02 -11.22
C ILE A 164 10.69 21.11 -11.70
N ALA A 165 10.78 21.45 -12.99
CA ALA A 165 9.96 22.49 -13.59
C ALA A 165 8.47 22.10 -13.54
N PRO A 166 7.55 23.09 -13.46
CA PRO A 166 6.12 22.81 -13.49
C PRO A 166 5.67 22.41 -14.90
N GLU A 167 5.70 21.11 -15.17
CA GLU A 167 5.40 20.54 -16.48
C GLU A 167 4.31 19.45 -16.43
N TYR A 168 4.05 18.89 -15.24
CA TYR A 168 3.10 17.80 -15.02
C TYR A 168 1.66 18.27 -14.86
N ASP A 169 0.71 17.53 -15.43
CA ASP A 169 -0.74 17.76 -15.23
C ASP A 169 -1.25 17.21 -13.90
N PHE A 170 -0.53 16.23 -13.35
CA PHE A 170 -0.80 15.63 -12.05
C PHE A 170 0.50 15.29 -11.34
N ALA A 171 0.54 15.47 -10.02
CA ALA A 171 1.68 15.11 -9.21
C ALA A 171 1.28 14.88 -7.75
N CYS A 172 1.92 13.91 -7.11
CA CYS A 172 1.83 13.67 -5.68
C CYS A 172 3.09 14.17 -4.96
N ASP A 173 3.00 14.31 -3.63
CA ASP A 173 4.18 14.59 -2.81
C ASP A 173 5.22 13.46 -2.90
N PHE A 174 6.48 13.81 -2.72
CA PHE A 174 7.55 12.82 -2.61
C PHE A 174 7.38 11.96 -1.36
N SER A 175 7.58 10.65 -1.50
CA SER A 175 7.67 9.73 -0.39
C SER A 175 8.69 8.63 -0.69
N GLU A 176 9.56 8.36 0.28
CA GLU A 176 10.66 7.41 0.17
C GLU A 176 11.56 7.63 -1.06
N GLY A 177 11.78 8.89 -1.42
CA GLY A 177 12.62 9.34 -2.52
C GLY A 177 11.96 9.29 -3.90
N MET A 178 10.66 9.02 -4.01
CA MET A 178 9.95 8.92 -5.28
C MET A 178 8.62 9.69 -5.26
N ALA A 179 8.15 10.11 -6.42
CA ALA A 179 6.83 10.72 -6.59
C ALA A 179 6.10 10.14 -7.80
N LEU A 180 4.78 10.01 -7.69
CA LEU A 180 3.91 9.70 -8.82
C LEU A 180 3.55 11.02 -9.53
N VAL A 181 3.82 11.09 -10.83
CA VAL A 181 3.46 12.23 -11.69
C VAL A 181 2.69 11.75 -12.90
N GLY A 182 2.01 12.67 -13.59
CA GLY A 182 1.15 12.34 -14.71
C GLY A 182 1.09 13.44 -15.75
N MET A 183 1.06 13.02 -17.01
CA MET A 183 0.89 13.88 -18.18
C MET A 183 -0.43 13.54 -18.86
N ALA A 184 -1.27 14.54 -19.08
CA ALA A 184 -2.54 14.37 -19.78
C ALA A 184 -2.32 14.41 -21.30
N ASP A 185 -2.99 13.51 -22.03
CA ASP A 185 -3.12 13.64 -23.46
C ASP A 185 -4.24 14.62 -23.86
N ARG A 186 -4.48 14.78 -25.16
CA ARG A 186 -5.50 15.70 -25.69
C ARG A 186 -6.92 15.32 -25.31
N GLU A 187 -7.15 14.07 -24.95
CA GLU A 187 -8.43 13.54 -24.52
C GLU A 187 -8.57 13.54 -22.98
N GLY A 188 -7.60 14.11 -22.26
CA GLY A 188 -7.60 14.20 -20.79
C GLY A 188 -7.19 12.92 -20.08
N ARG A 189 -6.69 11.90 -20.79
CA ARG A 189 -6.20 10.66 -20.17
C ARG A 189 -4.80 10.90 -19.63
N ILE A 190 -4.58 10.55 -18.37
CA ILE A 190 -3.30 10.76 -17.70
C ILE A 190 -2.42 9.51 -17.84
N ALA A 191 -1.24 9.69 -18.43
CA ALA A 191 -0.16 8.70 -18.40
C ALA A 191 0.68 8.94 -17.16
N TYR A 192 0.67 7.99 -16.23
CA TYR A 192 1.40 8.08 -14.97
C TYR A 192 2.82 7.52 -15.08
N GLU A 193 3.75 8.17 -14.38
CA GLU A 193 5.13 7.73 -14.21
C GLU A 193 5.61 7.99 -12.79
N VAL A 194 6.63 7.25 -12.38
CA VAL A 194 7.30 7.45 -11.10
C VAL A 194 8.65 8.10 -11.37
N ILE A 195 8.92 9.21 -10.67
CA ILE A 195 10.16 9.98 -10.78
C ILE A 195 10.95 9.95 -9.48
N ASP A 196 12.27 10.13 -9.59
CA ASP A 196 13.15 10.40 -8.45
C ASP A 196 13.20 11.90 -8.11
N LYS A 197 13.95 12.25 -7.06
CA LYS A 197 14.04 13.62 -6.56
C LYS A 197 14.74 14.59 -7.51
N GLU A 198 15.49 14.08 -8.48
CA GLU A 198 16.13 14.84 -9.54
C GLU A 198 15.20 15.03 -10.74
N GLY A 199 14.00 14.45 -10.71
CA GLY A 199 13.02 14.49 -11.79
C GLY A 199 13.29 13.46 -12.89
N GLN A 200 14.15 12.47 -12.65
CA GLN A 200 14.42 11.42 -13.61
C GLN A 200 13.39 10.32 -13.49
N ASN A 201 12.94 9.81 -14.64
CA ASN A 201 11.97 8.73 -14.70
C ASN A 201 12.57 7.42 -14.14
N VAL A 202 11.96 6.90 -13.08
CA VAL A 202 12.27 5.59 -12.51
C VAL A 202 11.58 4.49 -13.33
N PHE A 203 10.26 4.61 -13.54
CA PHE A 203 9.50 3.72 -14.42
C PHE A 203 8.12 4.30 -14.82
N PRO A 204 7.57 3.92 -15.98
CA PRO A 204 6.19 4.23 -16.36
C PRO A 204 5.19 3.29 -15.66
N VAL A 205 4.04 3.81 -15.23
CA VAL A 205 2.98 3.00 -14.65
C VAL A 205 2.09 2.45 -15.76
N MET A 206 2.21 1.16 -16.04
CA MET A 206 1.49 0.48 -17.14
C MET A 206 0.12 -0.09 -16.72
N LEU A 207 -0.40 0.33 -15.56
CA LEU A 207 -1.68 -0.15 -15.03
C LEU A 207 -2.85 0.53 -15.74
N THR A 208 -3.91 -0.23 -16.02
CA THR A 208 -5.12 0.27 -16.69
C THR A 208 -6.33 0.10 -15.80
N ASN A 209 -7.22 1.09 -15.75
CA ASN A 209 -8.44 1.08 -14.92
C ASN A 209 -8.13 0.79 -13.45
N CYS A 210 -7.05 1.39 -12.95
CA CYS A 210 -6.62 1.25 -11.57
C CYS A 210 -6.71 2.60 -10.88
N ARG A 211 -7.11 2.61 -9.61
CA ARG A 211 -6.95 3.77 -8.73
C ARG A 211 -5.68 3.60 -7.90
N LEU A 212 -4.74 4.52 -8.05
CA LEU A 212 -3.47 4.55 -7.30
C LEU A 212 -3.62 5.38 -6.02
N GLN A 213 -2.95 4.99 -4.93
CA GLN A 213 -2.92 5.78 -3.69
C GLN A 213 -1.88 6.91 -3.71
N GLY A 214 -1.15 7.11 -4.81
CA GLY A 214 -0.35 8.31 -5.05
C GLY A 214 1.00 8.40 -4.34
N VAL A 215 1.21 7.68 -3.23
CA VAL A 215 2.46 7.69 -2.46
C VAL A 215 3.00 6.29 -2.19
N PHE A 216 4.33 6.19 -2.16
CA PHE A 216 5.01 4.99 -1.70
C PHE A 216 5.08 4.97 -0.19
N SER A 217 4.81 3.80 0.38
CA SER A 217 5.02 3.56 1.80
C SER A 217 5.41 2.11 2.06
N CYS A 218 6.35 1.92 2.98
CA CYS A 218 7.00 0.63 3.22
C CYS A 218 7.57 0.00 1.94
N GLY A 219 8.01 0.80 0.97
CA GLY A 219 8.51 0.34 -0.33
C GLY A 219 7.45 -0.15 -1.32
N LEU A 220 6.17 0.07 -1.05
CA LEU A 220 5.04 -0.35 -1.87
C LEU A 220 4.18 0.84 -2.29
N LEU A 221 3.62 0.78 -3.49
CA LEU A 221 2.56 1.68 -3.96
C LEU A 221 1.28 0.87 -4.14
N VAL A 222 0.28 1.17 -3.34
CA VAL A 222 -1.03 0.49 -3.35
C VAL A 222 -1.86 0.98 -4.54
N TYR A 223 -2.53 0.04 -5.20
CA TYR A 223 -3.54 0.33 -6.20
C TYR A 223 -4.75 -0.60 -6.08
N LYS A 224 -5.91 -0.13 -6.54
CA LYS A 224 -7.13 -0.90 -6.68
C LYS A 224 -7.46 -1.06 -8.15
N ASP A 225 -7.57 -2.30 -8.62
CA ASP A 225 -8.10 -2.61 -9.94
C ASP A 225 -9.62 -2.39 -9.94
N LEU A 226 -10.11 -1.47 -10.77
CA LEU A 226 -11.51 -1.08 -10.80
C LEU A 226 -12.36 -2.02 -11.67
N ARG A 227 -11.75 -2.87 -12.49
CA ARG A 227 -12.48 -3.87 -13.30
C ARG A 227 -12.69 -5.15 -12.52
N GLN A 228 -11.65 -5.61 -11.84
CA GLN A 228 -11.66 -6.88 -11.11
C GLN A 228 -11.90 -6.68 -9.60
N HIS A 229 -11.97 -5.43 -9.14
CA HIS A 229 -12.30 -5.05 -7.76
C HIS A 229 -11.36 -5.63 -6.68
N TYR A 230 -10.08 -5.85 -6.99
CA TYR A 230 -9.07 -6.27 -6.01
C TYR A 230 -8.05 -5.15 -5.70
N CYS A 231 -7.42 -5.25 -4.53
CA CYS A 231 -6.29 -4.40 -4.14
C CYS A 231 -4.96 -5.12 -4.35
N ALA A 232 -3.95 -4.40 -4.82
CA ALA A 232 -2.61 -4.92 -5.06
C ALA A 232 -1.55 -3.84 -4.88
N CYS A 233 -0.27 -4.24 -4.88
CA CYS A 233 0.85 -3.33 -4.65
C CYS A 233 1.94 -3.47 -5.71
N LEU A 234 2.44 -2.33 -6.16
CA LEU A 234 3.67 -2.21 -6.94
C LEU A 234 4.87 -2.06 -6.00
N ASP A 235 6.01 -2.66 -6.36
CA ASP A 235 7.30 -2.35 -5.75
C ASP A 235 7.91 -1.06 -6.33
N LYS A 236 9.06 -0.64 -5.79
CA LYS A 236 9.83 0.52 -6.27
C LYS A 236 10.38 0.39 -7.71
N LYS A 237 10.17 -0.74 -8.38
CA LYS A 237 10.56 -1.00 -9.77
C LYS A 237 9.35 -1.12 -10.70
N GLY A 238 8.14 -0.88 -10.19
CA GLY A 238 6.90 -0.93 -10.95
C GLY A 238 6.38 -2.34 -11.21
N LYS A 239 6.87 -3.34 -10.47
CA LYS A 239 6.37 -4.71 -10.55
C LYS A 239 5.26 -4.92 -9.52
N THR A 240 4.14 -5.51 -9.93
CA THR A 240 3.14 -6.00 -8.96
C THR A 240 3.74 -7.16 -8.16
N VAL A 241 3.88 -6.98 -6.85
CA VAL A 241 4.52 -7.94 -5.94
C VAL A 241 3.59 -8.50 -4.89
N LEU A 242 2.43 -7.87 -4.68
CA LEU A 242 1.45 -8.30 -3.70
C LEU A 242 0.04 -8.12 -4.25
N TYR A 243 -0.78 -9.16 -4.10
CA TYR A 243 -2.21 -9.12 -4.32
C TYR A 243 -2.89 -9.45 -3.00
N LEU A 244 -3.91 -8.68 -2.65
CA LEU A 244 -4.62 -8.87 -1.40
C LEU A 244 -5.83 -9.81 -1.54
N PRO A 245 -6.26 -10.45 -0.43
CA PRO A 245 -7.48 -11.25 -0.39
C PRO A 245 -8.69 -10.53 -1.01
N ALA A 246 -9.53 -11.27 -1.74
CA ALA A 246 -10.69 -10.71 -2.45
C ALA A 246 -11.77 -10.11 -1.54
N GLU A 247 -11.77 -10.47 -0.25
CA GLU A 247 -12.65 -9.87 0.76
C GLU A 247 -12.30 -8.41 1.10
N ILE A 248 -11.06 -7.98 0.80
CA ILE A 248 -10.58 -6.62 1.02
C ILE A 248 -11.06 -5.73 -0.12
N GLN A 249 -11.99 -4.85 0.22
CA GLN A 249 -12.60 -3.91 -0.71
C GLN A 249 -11.75 -2.65 -0.90
N GLU A 250 -11.15 -2.17 0.19
CA GLU A 250 -10.27 -1.01 0.22
C GLU A 250 -9.18 -1.25 1.27
N MET A 251 -8.08 -0.52 1.16
CA MET A 251 -7.03 -0.53 2.18
C MET A 251 -6.41 0.85 2.32
N THR A 252 -5.74 1.09 3.43
CA THR A 252 -4.86 2.25 3.58
C THR A 252 -3.46 1.93 3.05
N GLU A 253 -2.61 2.94 2.96
CA GLU A 253 -1.18 2.74 2.74
C GLU A 253 -0.56 1.93 3.89
N PHE A 254 0.48 1.15 3.59
CA PHE A 254 1.24 0.48 4.63
C PHE A 254 1.95 1.49 5.53
N ARG A 255 1.83 1.37 6.85
CA ARG A 255 2.68 2.07 7.82
C ARG A 255 3.20 1.06 8.82
N HIS A 256 4.50 1.11 9.10
CA HIS A 256 5.16 0.13 9.97
C HIS A 256 4.90 -1.33 9.53
N ASP A 257 4.93 -1.56 8.21
CA ASP A 257 4.68 -2.86 7.57
C ASP A 257 3.28 -3.46 7.83
N VAL A 258 2.29 -2.66 8.23
CA VAL A 258 0.87 -3.06 8.28
C VAL A 258 -0.04 -2.05 7.58
N ALA A 259 -1.23 -2.47 7.16
CA ALA A 259 -2.26 -1.59 6.60
C ALA A 259 -3.63 -1.92 7.19
N PHE A 260 -4.50 -0.92 7.31
CA PHE A 260 -5.91 -1.16 7.57
C PHE A 260 -6.60 -1.60 6.29
N CYS A 261 -7.53 -2.53 6.39
CA CYS A 261 -8.34 -2.98 5.28
C CYS A 261 -9.83 -2.89 5.61
N LEU A 262 -10.63 -2.45 4.66
CA LEU A 262 -12.08 -2.47 4.75
C LEU A 262 -12.62 -3.72 4.05
N THR A 263 -13.49 -4.45 4.73
CA THR A 263 -14.25 -5.57 4.19
C THR A 263 -15.74 -5.31 4.30
N ARG A 264 -16.57 -6.29 3.92
CA ARG A 264 -18.04 -6.21 4.15
C ARG A 264 -18.43 -6.23 5.62
N ASN A 265 -17.58 -6.76 6.50
CA ASN A 265 -17.89 -6.95 7.92
C ASN A 265 -17.40 -5.80 8.79
N GLY A 266 -16.44 -5.01 8.30
CA GLY A 266 -15.80 -3.94 9.05
C GLY A 266 -14.34 -3.75 8.66
N ILE A 267 -13.61 -3.09 9.54
CA ILE A 267 -12.19 -2.78 9.41
C ILE A 267 -11.35 -3.87 10.07
N GLY A 268 -10.31 -4.32 9.36
CA GLY A 268 -9.29 -5.24 9.82
C GLY A 268 -7.88 -4.70 9.58
N VAL A 269 -6.87 -5.51 9.87
CA VAL A 269 -5.46 -5.15 9.67
C VAL A 269 -4.74 -6.29 8.95
N VAL A 270 -4.00 -5.94 7.91
CA VAL A 270 -3.12 -6.85 7.17
C VAL A 270 -1.66 -6.48 7.38
N ASP A 271 -0.80 -7.49 7.41
CA ASP A 271 0.65 -7.29 7.32
C ASP A 271 1.09 -7.03 5.87
N LYS A 272 2.36 -6.64 5.70
CA LYS A 272 3.00 -6.39 4.41
C LYS A 272 3.10 -7.62 3.49
N ALA A 273 2.89 -8.82 4.01
CA ALA A 273 2.76 -10.02 3.18
C ALA A 273 1.31 -10.23 2.68
N GLY A 274 0.38 -9.33 3.06
CA GLY A 274 -1.04 -9.38 2.73
C GLY A 274 -1.85 -10.31 3.63
N LYS A 275 -1.27 -10.80 4.73
CA LYS A 275 -1.97 -11.69 5.65
C LYS A 275 -2.79 -10.86 6.64
N MET A 276 -4.06 -11.24 6.82
CA MET A 276 -4.92 -10.70 7.87
C MET A 276 -4.34 -11.05 9.26
N ILE A 277 -3.87 -10.03 9.98
CA ILE A 277 -3.36 -10.16 11.36
C ILE A 277 -4.40 -9.75 12.39
N VAL A 278 -5.36 -8.91 12.01
CA VAL A 278 -6.56 -8.59 12.80
C VAL A 278 -7.79 -8.78 11.92
N PRO A 279 -8.73 -9.68 12.27
CA PRO A 279 -9.97 -9.88 11.53
C PRO A 279 -10.78 -8.59 11.38
N ALA A 280 -11.53 -8.50 10.29
CA ALA A 280 -12.25 -7.30 9.91
C ALA A 280 -13.63 -7.19 10.58
N ASP A 281 -13.64 -7.07 11.90
CA ASP A 281 -14.84 -7.04 12.75
C ASP A 281 -15.00 -5.71 13.52
N TYR A 282 -14.23 -4.68 13.15
CA TYR A 282 -14.16 -3.40 13.86
C TYR A 282 -14.86 -2.27 13.11
N ASP A 283 -15.35 -1.29 13.88
CA ASP A 283 -16.12 -0.17 13.35
C ASP A 283 -15.20 0.90 12.73
N ASP A 284 -13.99 1.05 13.28
CA ASP A 284 -13.00 2.05 12.86
C ASP A 284 -11.57 1.62 13.23
N GLY A 285 -10.56 2.28 12.65
CA GLY A 285 -9.15 2.01 12.93
C GLY A 285 -8.22 3.16 12.55
N GLU A 286 -7.23 3.44 13.39
CA GLU A 286 -6.24 4.49 13.16
C GLU A 286 -4.82 4.09 13.58
N PHE A 287 -3.82 4.57 12.85
CA PHE A 287 -2.42 4.47 13.26
C PHE A 287 -2.13 5.50 14.36
N ILE A 288 -1.73 5.04 15.54
CA ILE A 288 -1.54 5.93 16.68
C ILE A 288 -0.13 6.50 16.71
N ASN A 289 0.87 5.62 16.71
CA ASN A 289 2.27 6.02 16.81
C ASN A 289 3.17 4.96 16.14
N PRO A 290 4.52 5.10 16.18
CA PRO A 290 5.42 4.14 15.56
C PRO A 290 5.41 2.75 16.17
N GLU A 291 4.66 2.54 17.26
CA GLU A 291 4.61 1.30 18.02
C GLU A 291 3.18 0.71 18.11
N ARG A 292 2.12 1.49 17.82
CA ARG A 292 0.72 1.11 18.09
C ARG A 292 -0.24 1.55 17.00
N LEU A 293 -1.31 0.77 16.89
CA LEU A 293 -2.53 1.10 16.17
C LEU A 293 -3.71 1.00 17.14
N ALA A 294 -4.81 1.68 16.81
CA ALA A 294 -6.04 1.59 17.57
C ALA A 294 -7.17 1.08 16.68
N LEU A 295 -8.06 0.31 17.29
CA LEU A 295 -9.29 -0.16 16.67
C LEU A 295 -10.47 0.27 17.54
N LYS A 296 -11.59 0.55 16.89
CA LYS A 296 -12.85 0.92 17.54
C LYS A 296 -13.84 -0.22 17.48
N SER A 297 -14.50 -0.48 18.60
CA SER A 297 -15.61 -1.43 18.69
C SER A 297 -16.66 -0.89 19.66
N LYS A 298 -17.92 -0.80 19.21
CA LYS A 298 -19.06 -0.33 20.02
C LYS A 298 -18.78 1.00 20.72
N GLU A 299 -18.39 2.00 19.95
CA GLU A 299 -18.08 3.36 20.42
C GLU A 299 -16.84 3.51 21.31
N LYS A 300 -16.10 2.43 21.59
CA LYS A 300 -14.89 2.48 22.41
C LYS A 300 -13.66 2.08 21.61
N TRP A 301 -12.52 2.67 21.94
CA TRP A 301 -11.21 2.39 21.33
C TRP A 301 -10.35 1.51 22.23
N ALA A 302 -9.50 0.71 21.60
CA ALA A 302 -8.44 -0.06 22.24
C ALA A 302 -7.14 -0.01 21.43
N LEU A 303 -6.01 -0.10 22.12
CA LEU A 303 -4.69 -0.20 21.51
C LEU A 303 -4.38 -1.64 21.12
N PHE A 304 -3.66 -1.78 20.00
CA PHE A 304 -3.14 -3.01 19.46
C PHE A 304 -1.67 -2.82 19.06
N ASP A 305 -0.90 -3.91 19.08
CA ASP A 305 0.43 -3.96 18.49
C ASP A 305 0.37 -4.25 16.97
N PHE A 306 1.50 -4.06 16.27
CA PHE A 306 1.61 -4.37 14.84
C PHE A 306 1.63 -5.87 14.51
N LYS A 307 1.53 -6.74 15.52
CA LYS A 307 1.32 -8.18 15.32
C LYS A 307 -0.16 -8.55 15.42
N GLY A 308 -1.03 -7.59 15.70
CA GLY A 308 -2.47 -7.77 15.85
C GLY A 308 -2.93 -8.16 17.25
N ASN A 309 -2.05 -8.13 18.26
CA ASN A 309 -2.44 -8.41 19.63
C ASN A 309 -3.05 -7.16 20.27
N ARG A 310 -4.20 -7.33 20.91
CA ARG A 310 -4.83 -6.29 21.72
C ARG A 310 -4.01 -6.02 22.98
N VAL A 311 -3.67 -4.76 23.22
CA VAL A 311 -2.87 -4.28 24.36
C VAL A 311 -3.78 -3.80 25.49
N THR A 312 -4.81 -3.01 25.18
CA THR A 312 -5.74 -2.46 26.18
C THR A 312 -7.17 -2.99 25.97
N PRO A 313 -8.04 -2.98 27.00
CA PRO A 313 -9.47 -3.19 26.78
C PRO A 313 -10.09 -2.03 25.98
N PHE A 314 -11.28 -2.27 25.42
CA PHE A 314 -12.08 -1.25 24.72
C PHE A 314 -12.77 -0.34 25.74
N ILE A 315 -12.05 0.67 26.22
CA ILE A 315 -12.51 1.56 27.30
C ILE A 315 -12.45 3.05 26.95
N TYR A 316 -11.64 3.42 25.95
CA TYR A 316 -11.41 4.83 25.62
C TYR A 316 -12.51 5.37 24.72
N ASP A 317 -13.10 6.50 25.09
CA ASP A 317 -14.12 7.20 24.29
C ASP A 317 -13.49 7.89 23.08
N LYS A 318 -12.29 8.44 23.26
CA LYS A 318 -11.49 9.05 22.20
C LYS A 318 -10.03 8.66 22.35
N ILE A 319 -9.34 8.63 21.23
CA ILE A 319 -7.91 8.42 21.15
C ILE A 319 -7.34 9.39 20.12
N TYR A 320 -6.15 9.91 20.38
CA TYR A 320 -5.48 10.82 19.45
C TYR A 320 -4.17 10.21 18.95
N SER A 321 -3.98 10.22 17.63
CA SER A 321 -2.75 9.74 17.01
C SER A 321 -1.59 10.70 17.21
N TRP A 322 -0.54 10.22 17.87
CA TRP A 322 0.73 10.91 18.03
C TRP A 322 1.84 10.16 17.31
N SER A 323 1.93 10.39 16.00
CA SER A 323 2.84 9.68 15.07
C SER A 323 4.33 9.65 15.41
N HIS A 324 4.80 10.40 16.42
CA HIS A 324 6.23 10.51 16.77
C HIS A 324 6.53 10.30 18.26
N ALA A 325 5.55 9.96 19.10
CA ALA A 325 5.76 9.75 20.53
C ALA A 325 5.28 8.37 20.99
N ASN A 326 5.89 7.88 22.07
CA ASN A 326 5.52 6.61 22.68
C ASN A 326 4.23 6.71 23.51
N CYS A 327 3.86 7.92 23.93
CA CYS A 327 2.64 8.17 24.69
C CYS A 327 1.46 8.55 23.77
N VAL A 328 0.26 8.33 24.27
CA VAL A 328 -1.01 8.52 23.56
C VAL A 328 -1.97 9.29 24.44
N PHE A 329 -2.65 10.28 23.88
CA PHE A 329 -3.76 10.92 24.57
C PHE A 329 -5.03 10.10 24.39
N VAL A 330 -5.73 9.87 25.50
CA VAL A 330 -7.00 9.17 25.52
C VAL A 330 -8.00 9.93 26.38
N HIS A 331 -9.26 9.89 25.96
CA HIS A 331 -10.39 10.30 26.80
C HIS A 331 -11.02 9.05 27.39
N GLN A 332 -11.11 8.99 28.71
CA GLN A 332 -11.73 7.88 29.43
C GLN A 332 -12.55 8.42 30.60
N ASP A 333 -13.83 8.05 30.66
CA ASP A 333 -14.70 8.33 31.80
C ASP A 333 -14.75 9.83 32.18
N SER A 334 -14.85 10.71 31.17
CA SER A 334 -14.85 12.18 31.30
C SER A 334 -13.52 12.81 31.71
N VAL A 335 -12.41 12.06 31.66
CA VAL A 335 -11.07 12.55 31.99
C VAL A 335 -10.12 12.35 30.82
N ASP A 336 -9.31 13.38 30.54
CA ASP A 336 -8.21 13.29 29.58
C ASP A 336 -6.97 12.72 30.28
N LEU A 337 -6.39 11.69 29.67
CA LEU A 337 -5.23 10.98 30.20
C LEU A 337 -4.14 10.89 29.14
N LEU A 338 -2.89 10.87 29.62
CA LEU A 338 -1.74 10.45 28.83
C LEU A 338 -1.41 9.01 29.24
N ILE A 339 -1.35 8.10 28.28
CA ILE A 339 -0.97 6.70 28.52
C ILE A 339 0.31 6.36 27.75
N ASP A 340 1.11 5.46 28.28
CA ASP A 340 2.25 4.88 27.59
C ASP A 340 1.81 3.80 26.58
N GLU A 341 2.77 3.20 25.88
CA GLU A 341 2.53 2.17 24.87
C GLU A 341 1.93 0.87 25.45
N THR A 342 1.96 0.69 26.76
CA THR A 342 1.33 -0.46 27.46
C THR A 342 -0.10 -0.17 27.90
N GLY A 343 -0.54 1.10 27.78
CA GLY A 343 -1.82 1.57 28.28
C GLY A 343 -1.81 2.02 29.74
N LYS A 344 -0.63 2.16 30.35
CA LYS A 344 -0.51 2.65 31.72
C LYS A 344 -0.49 4.18 31.70
N THR A 345 -1.24 4.78 32.62
CA THR A 345 -1.27 6.24 32.79
C THR A 345 0.11 6.78 33.17
N VAL A 346 0.56 7.78 32.41
CA VAL A 346 1.77 8.57 32.68
C VAL A 346 1.40 9.67 33.67
N SER A 347 2.16 9.81 34.75
CA SER A 347 1.92 10.86 35.74
C SER A 347 2.32 12.21 35.14
N THR A 348 1.38 13.16 35.10
CA THR A 348 1.67 14.56 34.79
C THR A 348 1.79 15.39 36.06
N ALA A 349 2.45 16.54 35.99
CA ALA A 349 2.59 17.44 37.14
C ALA A 349 1.24 18.03 37.59
N TYR A 350 0.31 18.21 36.65
CA TYR A 350 -1.01 18.78 36.86
C TYR A 350 -2.06 18.07 35.99
N PRO A 351 -3.35 18.07 36.40
CA PRO A 351 -4.46 17.72 35.52
C PRO A 351 -4.53 18.69 34.34
N PHE A 352 -4.93 18.18 33.18
CA PHE A 352 -5.03 18.95 31.95
C PHE A 352 -6.28 18.57 31.16
N GLU A 353 -6.72 19.49 30.30
CA GLU A 353 -7.78 19.24 29.31
C GLU A 353 -7.23 19.41 27.90
N LEU A 354 -7.67 18.53 27.00
CA LEU A 354 -7.41 18.59 25.58
C LEU A 354 -8.60 19.22 24.87
N ASP A 355 -8.31 20.15 23.98
CA ASP A 355 -9.28 20.55 22.97
C ASP A 355 -9.25 19.53 21.82
N TRP A 356 -10.05 18.47 21.97
CA TRP A 356 -10.19 17.37 21.02
C TRP A 356 -10.61 17.83 19.62
N GLN A 357 -11.43 18.89 19.51
CA GLN A 357 -11.93 19.36 18.23
C GLN A 357 -10.82 19.99 17.38
N SER A 358 -9.87 20.68 18.02
CA SER A 358 -8.74 21.28 17.31
C SER A 358 -7.53 20.34 17.17
N LEU A 359 -7.45 19.24 17.93
CA LEU A 359 -6.46 18.18 17.69
C LEU A 359 -6.66 17.53 16.31
N GLU A 360 -7.91 17.35 15.88
CA GLU A 360 -8.26 16.82 14.56
C GLU A 360 -7.85 17.76 13.41
N THR A 361 -7.82 19.08 13.64
CA THR A 361 -7.45 20.10 12.63
C THR A 361 -5.97 20.48 12.64
N THR A 362 -5.21 20.07 13.67
CA THR A 362 -3.78 20.40 13.85
C THR A 362 -2.84 19.24 13.54
N SER A 363 -3.34 18.21 12.86
CA SER A 363 -2.54 17.04 12.46
C SER A 363 -1.25 17.47 11.73
N PRO A 364 -0.09 16.86 12.03
CA PRO A 364 1.17 17.13 11.31
C PRO A 364 1.15 16.65 9.83
N VAL A 365 -0.03 16.33 9.29
CA VAL A 365 -0.32 15.96 7.91
C VAL A 365 -0.12 17.18 6.99
N VAL A 366 0.20 16.90 5.72
CA VAL A 366 0.60 17.86 4.68
C VAL A 366 -0.25 19.13 4.78
N GLN A 367 0.40 20.25 5.08
CA GLN A 367 -0.27 21.54 5.01
C GLN A 367 -0.33 21.97 3.54
N PHE A 368 -1.53 22.28 3.08
CA PHE A 368 -1.82 22.79 1.75
C PHE A 368 -1.98 24.32 1.83
N PHE A 369 -1.21 25.06 1.05
CA PHE A 369 -1.21 26.52 1.02
C PHE A 369 -1.84 27.01 -0.29
N TYR A 370 -2.82 27.89 -0.20
CA TYR A 370 -3.56 28.40 -1.38
C TYR A 370 -3.39 29.91 -1.51
N ARG A 371 -3.04 30.37 -2.71
CA ARG A 371 -2.99 31.80 -3.05
C ARG A 371 -4.32 32.35 -3.57
N TYR A 372 -5.26 31.48 -3.96
CA TYR A 372 -6.57 31.86 -4.49
C TYR A 372 -7.65 30.89 -3.99
N PRO A 373 -8.91 31.34 -3.82
CA PRO A 373 -10.01 30.41 -3.62
C PRO A 373 -10.10 29.47 -4.84
N LEU A 374 -10.26 28.18 -4.59
CA LEU A 374 -10.57 27.21 -5.64
C LEU A 374 -11.82 27.70 -6.40
N PRO A 375 -11.90 27.57 -7.73
CA PRO A 375 -13.19 27.60 -8.39
C PRO A 375 -14.07 26.55 -7.70
N GLU A 376 -15.19 26.97 -7.11
CA GLU A 376 -16.24 26.05 -6.71
C GLU A 376 -16.58 25.25 -7.98
N THR A 377 -16.34 23.94 -7.95
CA THR A 377 -16.45 23.00 -9.08
C THR A 377 -15.26 22.99 -10.06
N VAL A 378 -14.29 22.12 -9.79
CA VAL A 378 -13.73 21.30 -10.86
C VAL A 378 -14.71 20.15 -11.04
N GLU A 379 -15.62 20.26 -12.02
CA GLU A 379 -16.37 19.11 -12.48
C GLU A 379 -15.35 18.07 -12.98
N VAL A 380 -15.09 17.05 -12.16
CA VAL A 380 -14.53 15.80 -12.67
C VAL A 380 -15.59 15.29 -13.64
N PRO A 381 -15.29 15.16 -14.95
CA PRO A 381 -16.28 14.64 -15.88
C PRO A 381 -16.67 13.25 -15.39
N GLU A 382 -17.94 13.06 -15.03
CA GLU A 382 -18.47 11.71 -14.88
C GLU A 382 -18.20 10.99 -16.21
N PRO A 383 -17.67 9.75 -16.19
CA PRO A 383 -17.48 9.02 -17.41
C PRO A 383 -18.84 8.77 -18.03
N GLU A 384 -19.18 9.54 -19.06
CA GLU A 384 -20.37 9.28 -19.86
C GLU A 384 -20.29 7.84 -20.35
N ASN A 385 -21.27 7.05 -19.92
CA ASN A 385 -21.55 5.72 -20.43
C ASN A 385 -21.89 5.83 -21.93
N THR A 386 -20.86 5.87 -22.78
CA THR A 386 -21.05 5.72 -24.22
C THR A 386 -20.18 4.56 -24.72
N ILE A 387 -20.77 3.37 -24.71
CA ILE A 387 -20.25 2.22 -25.45
C ILE A 387 -20.48 2.50 -26.95
N LEU A 388 -19.43 2.83 -27.72
CA LEU A 388 -19.40 2.72 -29.19
C LEU A 388 -17.96 2.52 -29.69
N PRO A 389 -17.75 1.94 -30.90
CA PRO A 389 -16.85 0.81 -31.12
C PRO A 389 -15.38 1.17 -31.39
N ALA A 390 -14.51 0.23 -31.05
CA ALA A 390 -13.07 0.28 -31.25
C ALA A 390 -12.69 0.53 -32.72
N LYS A 391 -11.90 1.59 -32.96
CA LYS A 391 -11.09 1.72 -34.18
C LYS A 391 -9.62 1.68 -33.78
N LYS A 392 -8.95 0.61 -34.23
CA LYS A 392 -7.54 0.27 -33.98
C LYS A 392 -6.61 1.46 -34.24
N LEU A 393 -5.91 1.92 -33.20
CA LEU A 393 -4.63 2.61 -33.36
C LEU A 393 -3.51 1.57 -33.22
N SER A 394 -2.68 1.47 -34.24
CA SER A 394 -1.55 0.53 -34.29
C SER A 394 -0.39 1.03 -33.40
N LEU A 395 -0.06 0.27 -32.36
CA LEU A 395 1.14 0.47 -31.55
C LEU A 395 2.42 0.14 -32.35
N PRO A 396 3.52 0.90 -32.18
CA PRO A 396 4.83 0.53 -32.69
C PRO A 396 5.32 -0.79 -32.06
N ARG A 397 5.97 -1.62 -32.86
CA ARG A 397 6.37 -3.00 -32.55
C ARG A 397 7.77 -3.07 -31.92
N LYS A 398 7.88 -3.80 -30.79
CA LYS A 398 9.03 -4.57 -30.21
C LYS A 398 10.34 -3.83 -29.92
N GLU A 399 11.14 -4.12 -28.88
CA GLU A 399 11.14 -4.96 -27.68
C GLU A 399 12.46 -4.59 -26.96
N ARG A 400 12.50 -4.47 -25.62
CA ARG A 400 13.59 -5.11 -24.86
C ARG A 400 13.17 -5.35 -23.40
N ILE A 401 13.20 -6.64 -23.08
CA ILE A 401 12.79 -7.33 -21.85
C ILE A 401 13.96 -7.34 -20.86
N GLN A 402 13.68 -7.30 -19.53
CA GLN A 402 14.13 -8.28 -18.49
C GLN A 402 13.84 -7.78 -17.04
N ALA A 403 13.50 -8.61 -16.04
CA ALA A 403 13.29 -10.07 -16.00
C ALA A 403 12.37 -10.49 -14.82
N ILE A 404 11.42 -11.37 -15.12
CA ILE A 404 10.93 -12.40 -14.17
C ILE A 404 12.07 -13.41 -14.02
N ASP A 405 12.23 -14.01 -12.83
CA ASP A 405 13.23 -15.06 -12.60
C ASP A 405 13.19 -16.09 -13.74
N THR A 406 14.28 -16.17 -14.48
CA THR A 406 14.45 -17.05 -15.64
C THR A 406 14.36 -18.53 -15.26
N ALA A 407 14.50 -18.86 -13.97
CA ALA A 407 14.35 -20.21 -13.44
C ALA A 407 12.87 -20.59 -13.20
N SER A 408 11.94 -19.64 -13.22
CA SER A 408 10.52 -19.91 -12.99
C SER A 408 9.90 -20.64 -14.19
N PRO A 409 9.25 -21.80 -13.99
CA PRO A 409 8.55 -22.52 -15.07
C PRO A 409 7.45 -21.67 -15.74
N PHE A 410 6.91 -20.68 -15.02
CA PHE A 410 5.95 -19.71 -15.55
C PHE A 410 6.58 -18.74 -16.57
N TYR A 411 7.87 -18.43 -16.43
CA TYR A 411 8.60 -17.55 -17.35
C TYR A 411 8.79 -18.19 -18.73
N GLN A 412 9.10 -19.49 -18.77
CA GLN A 412 9.30 -20.23 -20.01
C GLN A 412 8.00 -20.28 -20.84
N GLU A 413 6.85 -20.41 -20.19
CA GLU A 413 5.57 -20.44 -20.88
C GLU A 413 5.04 -19.05 -21.24
N ALA A 414 5.24 -18.05 -20.37
CA ALA A 414 4.99 -16.65 -20.71
C ALA A 414 5.79 -16.22 -21.96
N GLN A 415 7.05 -16.68 -22.12
CA GLN A 415 7.83 -16.43 -23.34
C GLN A 415 7.24 -17.09 -24.60
N LYS A 416 6.60 -18.27 -24.51
CA LYS A 416 5.93 -18.90 -25.65
C LYS A 416 4.66 -18.16 -26.04
N VAL A 417 3.90 -17.65 -25.06
CA VAL A 417 2.71 -16.80 -25.30
C VAL A 417 3.08 -15.50 -26.01
N LEU A 418 4.21 -14.89 -25.65
CA LEU A 418 4.70 -13.65 -26.28
C LEU A 418 5.33 -13.86 -27.67
N LYS A 419 5.81 -15.08 -27.98
CA LYS A 419 6.46 -15.40 -29.27
C LYS A 419 5.49 -15.93 -30.33
N ASN A 420 4.48 -16.70 -29.93
CA ASN A 420 3.52 -17.27 -30.86
C ASN A 420 2.39 -16.25 -31.09
N GLY A 421 2.17 -15.86 -32.34
CA GLY A 421 1.20 -14.81 -32.73
C GLY A 421 -0.26 -15.19 -32.50
N PHE A 422 -0.65 -15.34 -31.23
CA PHE A 422 -2.02 -15.54 -30.79
C PHE A 422 -2.86 -14.26 -30.96
N SER A 423 -4.18 -14.38 -30.94
CA SER A 423 -5.06 -13.20 -30.91
C SER A 423 -4.87 -12.42 -29.60
N GLU A 424 -5.13 -11.11 -29.61
CA GLU A 424 -4.98 -10.20 -28.46
C GLU A 424 -5.73 -10.71 -27.22
N THR A 425 -6.95 -11.23 -27.42
CA THR A 425 -7.79 -11.84 -26.37
C THR A 425 -7.27 -13.19 -25.85
N ASP A 426 -6.65 -14.03 -26.68
CA ASP A 426 -6.06 -15.31 -26.25
C ASP A 426 -4.79 -15.07 -25.44
N SER A 427 -4.02 -14.04 -25.80
CA SER A 427 -2.83 -13.61 -25.07
C SER A 427 -3.18 -13.07 -23.68
N GLU A 428 -4.24 -12.25 -23.58
CA GLU A 428 -4.70 -11.72 -22.29
C GLU A 428 -5.24 -12.83 -21.38
N ASN A 429 -6.12 -13.71 -21.89
CA ASN A 429 -6.65 -14.81 -21.07
C ASN A 429 -5.54 -15.75 -20.58
N ARG A 430 -4.54 -16.04 -21.40
CA ARG A 430 -3.36 -16.83 -20.97
C ARG A 430 -2.56 -16.11 -19.88
N ARG A 431 -2.45 -14.78 -19.93
CA ARG A 431 -1.79 -13.98 -18.88
C ARG A 431 -2.57 -14.02 -17.57
N VAL A 432 -3.89 -13.87 -17.66
CA VAL A 432 -4.80 -13.98 -16.52
C VAL A 432 -4.70 -15.38 -15.89
N ILE A 433 -4.71 -16.45 -16.70
CA ILE A 433 -4.49 -17.83 -16.23
C ILE A 433 -3.17 -17.96 -15.46
N LEU A 434 -2.08 -17.39 -15.97
CA LEU A 434 -0.77 -17.48 -15.30
C LEU A 434 -0.81 -16.81 -13.92
N ASN A 435 -1.42 -15.63 -13.80
CA ASN A 435 -1.59 -14.94 -12.52
C ASN A 435 -2.46 -15.77 -11.56
N TYR A 436 -3.63 -16.23 -12.02
CA TYR A 436 -4.52 -17.06 -11.20
C TYR A 436 -3.90 -18.38 -10.76
N MET A 437 -3.02 -18.98 -11.58
CA MET A 437 -2.32 -20.19 -11.20
C MET A 437 -1.30 -19.97 -10.09
N GLU A 438 -0.66 -18.81 -10.06
CA GLU A 438 0.19 -18.43 -8.94
C GLU A 438 -0.64 -18.19 -7.67
N HIS A 439 -1.79 -17.51 -7.77
CA HIS A 439 -2.74 -17.38 -6.66
C HIS A 439 -3.27 -18.72 -6.16
N PHE A 440 -3.58 -19.64 -7.09
CA PHE A 440 -4.00 -21.00 -6.77
C PHE A 440 -2.91 -21.79 -6.05
N ARG A 441 -1.63 -21.54 -6.33
CA ARG A 441 -0.51 -22.13 -5.60
C ARG A 441 -0.41 -21.54 -4.20
N MET A 442 -0.38 -20.21 -4.13
CA MET A 442 -0.21 -19.44 -2.89
C MET A 442 -1.32 -19.74 -1.88
N SER A 443 -2.57 -19.90 -2.33
CA SER A 443 -3.70 -20.16 -1.43
C SER A 443 -3.55 -21.44 -0.60
N TYR A 444 -2.75 -22.41 -1.04
CA TYR A 444 -2.43 -23.60 -0.22
C TYR A 444 -1.32 -23.33 0.80
N GLU A 445 -0.35 -22.47 0.46
CA GLU A 445 0.74 -22.11 1.35
C GLU A 445 0.26 -21.16 2.46
N THR A 446 -0.58 -20.19 2.09
CA THR A 446 -1.23 -19.23 3.00
C THR A 446 -2.51 -19.78 3.65
N LYS A 447 -3.02 -20.92 3.16
CA LYS A 447 -4.24 -21.61 3.63
C LYS A 447 -5.52 -20.79 3.44
N ASP A 448 -5.55 -19.97 2.39
CA ASP A 448 -6.70 -19.17 1.97
C ASP A 448 -7.76 -20.07 1.31
N ILE A 449 -8.68 -20.57 2.13
CA ILE A 449 -9.76 -21.44 1.68
C ILE A 449 -10.86 -20.64 0.95
N ASP A 450 -11.05 -19.38 1.31
CA ASP A 450 -12.13 -18.54 0.80
C ASP A 450 -11.86 -18.14 -0.65
N PHE A 451 -10.60 -17.86 -1.00
CA PHE A 451 -10.19 -17.71 -2.39
C PHE A 451 -10.48 -18.96 -3.22
N LEU A 452 -10.14 -20.15 -2.71
CA LEU A 452 -10.40 -21.41 -3.42
C LEU A 452 -11.90 -21.64 -3.60
N GLU A 453 -12.71 -21.32 -2.59
CA GLU A 453 -14.16 -21.40 -2.69
C GLU A 453 -14.70 -20.48 -3.78
N GLN A 454 -14.20 -19.26 -3.91
CA GLN A 454 -14.61 -18.34 -4.98
C GLN A 454 -14.10 -18.78 -6.35
N LEU A 455 -12.94 -19.42 -6.43
CA LEU A 455 -12.33 -19.78 -7.70
C LEU A 455 -13.02 -20.95 -8.41
N PHE A 456 -13.57 -21.90 -7.65
CA PHE A 456 -14.30 -23.04 -8.21
C PHE A 456 -15.76 -22.69 -8.53
N SER A 457 -16.21 -23.13 -9.72
CA SER A 457 -17.62 -23.12 -10.08
C SER A 457 -18.45 -23.94 -9.09
N GLU A 458 -19.71 -23.55 -8.83
CA GLU A 458 -20.61 -24.29 -7.93
C GLU A 458 -20.81 -25.75 -8.35
N LYS A 459 -20.76 -26.01 -9.66
CA LYS A 459 -20.86 -27.36 -10.24
C LYS A 459 -19.49 -27.96 -10.58
N ALA A 460 -18.41 -27.49 -9.95
CA ALA A 460 -17.06 -27.96 -10.27
C ALA A 460 -16.90 -29.46 -10.02
N LEU A 461 -16.34 -30.15 -11.01
CA LEU A 461 -16.01 -31.57 -10.97
C LEU A 461 -14.58 -31.74 -10.45
N ILE A 462 -14.42 -32.37 -9.28
CA ILE A 462 -13.10 -32.61 -8.68
C ILE A 462 -12.76 -34.10 -8.77
N ILE A 463 -11.74 -34.45 -9.53
CA ILE A 463 -11.28 -35.84 -9.71
C ILE A 463 -9.93 -36.01 -9.01
N VAL A 464 -9.81 -36.99 -8.12
CA VAL A 464 -8.57 -37.30 -7.41
C VAL A 464 -8.21 -38.75 -7.61
N GLY A 465 -7.09 -39.01 -8.30
CA GLY A 465 -6.48 -40.33 -8.39
C GLY A 465 -5.80 -40.72 -7.09
N THR A 466 -5.90 -41.97 -6.68
CA THR A 466 -5.16 -42.52 -5.54
C THR A 466 -4.64 -43.91 -5.92
N VAL A 467 -3.37 -44.18 -5.62
CA VAL A 467 -2.77 -45.50 -5.84
C VAL A 467 -3.28 -46.47 -4.78
N VAL A 468 -3.84 -47.60 -5.21
CA VAL A 468 -4.26 -48.68 -4.31
C VAL A 468 -3.23 -49.79 -4.37
N LYS A 469 -2.44 -49.96 -3.31
CA LYS A 469 -1.48 -51.07 -3.17
C LYS A 469 -2.24 -52.35 -2.80
N GLN A 470 -2.16 -53.39 -3.64
CA GLN A 470 -2.71 -54.71 -3.30
C GLN A 470 -1.71 -55.53 -2.48
N LEU A 471 -2.16 -56.17 -1.40
CA LEU A 471 -1.32 -57.08 -0.60
C LEU A 471 -0.99 -58.34 -1.43
N PRO A 472 0.26 -58.84 -1.40
CA PRO A 472 0.63 -60.04 -2.14
C PRO A 472 -0.22 -61.24 -1.66
N GLN A 473 -0.97 -61.87 -2.57
CA GLN A 473 -1.53 -63.20 -2.32
C GLN A 473 -0.54 -64.26 -2.80
N GLU A 474 -0.26 -65.25 -1.95
CA GLU A 474 0.66 -66.34 -2.25
C GLU A 474 0.27 -67.06 -3.56
N GLY A 475 1.18 -67.07 -4.53
CA GLY A 475 1.12 -67.98 -5.68
C GLY A 475 0.82 -67.39 -7.05
N HIS A 476 0.55 -66.09 -7.19
CA HIS A 476 0.32 -65.45 -8.50
C HIS A 476 1.14 -64.17 -8.67
N TYR A 477 1.64 -63.95 -9.90
CA TYR A 477 2.32 -62.71 -10.29
C TYR A 477 1.49 -61.50 -9.86
N LEU A 478 2.12 -60.56 -9.15
CA LEU A 478 1.50 -59.34 -8.62
C LEU A 478 0.66 -58.64 -9.71
N PRO A 479 -0.65 -58.41 -9.49
CA PRO A 479 -1.37 -57.42 -10.28
C PRO A 479 -0.71 -56.07 -10.05
N ALA A 480 -0.41 -55.32 -11.12
CA ALA A 480 0.15 -53.98 -11.00
C ALA A 480 -0.77 -53.09 -10.14
N ASP A 481 -0.18 -52.23 -9.31
CA ASP A 481 -0.91 -51.19 -8.58
C ASP A 481 -1.83 -50.43 -9.55
N GLN A 482 -3.06 -50.14 -9.13
CA GLN A 482 -4.05 -49.46 -9.98
C GLN A 482 -4.41 -48.09 -9.40
N ILE A 483 -4.55 -47.09 -10.28
CA ILE A 483 -5.05 -45.77 -9.90
C ILE A 483 -6.58 -45.84 -9.82
N ARG A 484 -7.11 -45.59 -8.62
CA ARG A 484 -8.53 -45.39 -8.39
C ARG A 484 -8.87 -43.91 -8.45
N TYR A 485 -9.78 -43.53 -9.34
CA TYR A 485 -10.29 -42.17 -9.43
C TYR A 485 -11.50 -41.98 -8.51
N ASN A 486 -11.43 -40.96 -7.65
CA ASN A 486 -12.54 -40.54 -6.81
C ASN A 486 -13.05 -39.19 -7.30
N ILE A 487 -14.33 -39.16 -7.70
CA ILE A 487 -15.02 -37.92 -8.04
C ILE A 487 -15.60 -37.31 -6.75
N LYS A 488 -15.42 -36.01 -6.59
CA LYS A 488 -15.88 -35.21 -5.45
C LYS A 488 -16.57 -33.94 -5.94
N THR A 489 -17.54 -33.48 -5.15
CA THR A 489 -18.11 -32.14 -5.33
C THR A 489 -17.14 -31.08 -4.79
N LYS A 490 -17.33 -29.82 -5.20
CA LYS A 490 -16.63 -28.64 -4.64
C LYS A 490 -16.65 -28.65 -3.11
N GLN A 491 -17.83 -28.80 -2.51
CA GLN A 491 -18.00 -28.78 -1.05
C GLN A 491 -17.18 -29.88 -0.35
N GLN A 492 -17.29 -31.13 -0.82
CA GLN A 492 -16.55 -32.26 -0.24
C GLN A 492 -15.04 -32.08 -0.35
N TYR A 493 -14.58 -31.46 -1.43
CA TYR A 493 -13.18 -31.16 -1.65
C TYR A 493 -12.69 -30.05 -0.71
N LEU A 494 -13.41 -28.93 -0.62
CA LEU A 494 -13.04 -27.80 0.25
C LEU A 494 -13.10 -28.19 1.74
N ASP A 495 -14.08 -28.96 2.18
CA ASP A 495 -14.18 -29.44 3.58
C ASP A 495 -13.06 -30.39 3.97
N ARG A 496 -12.55 -31.17 3.01
CA ARG A 496 -11.33 -31.96 3.22
C ARG A 496 -10.11 -31.05 3.31
N LEU A 497 -10.02 -30.05 2.44
CA LEU A 497 -8.90 -29.12 2.40
C LEU A 497 -8.81 -28.27 3.68
N ARG A 498 -9.94 -27.79 4.21
CA ARG A 498 -10.04 -27.12 5.54
C ARG A 498 -9.39 -27.95 6.65
N ARG A 499 -9.68 -29.26 6.68
CA ARG A 499 -9.06 -30.18 7.66
C ARG A 499 -7.56 -30.32 7.45
N ILE A 500 -7.10 -30.41 6.19
CA ILE A 500 -5.67 -30.49 5.86
C ILE A 500 -4.95 -29.21 6.27
N PHE A 501 -5.51 -28.04 5.97
CA PHE A 501 -4.94 -26.73 6.33
C PHE A 501 -4.83 -26.56 7.84
N LYS A 502 -5.82 -27.01 8.61
CA LYS A 502 -5.78 -26.98 10.08
C LYS A 502 -4.76 -27.96 10.67
N ALA A 503 -4.56 -29.12 10.03
CA ALA A 503 -3.68 -30.18 10.54
C ALA A 503 -2.18 -29.93 10.28
N ASN A 504 -1.83 -29.17 9.24
CA ASN A 504 -0.43 -28.93 8.87
C ASN A 504 -0.02 -27.51 9.28
N LYS A 505 1.18 -27.34 9.84
CA LYS A 505 1.81 -26.04 10.11
C LYS A 505 2.33 -25.44 8.81
N LYS A 506 3.06 -26.21 8.00
CA LYS A 506 3.62 -25.76 6.71
C LYS A 506 3.06 -26.59 5.55
N ILE A 507 2.73 -25.91 4.46
CA ILE A 507 2.39 -26.49 3.16
C ILE A 507 3.24 -25.74 2.12
N GLU A 508 3.84 -26.46 1.19
CA GLU A 508 4.65 -25.92 0.11
C GLU A 508 4.23 -26.57 -1.21
N ILE A 509 4.03 -25.75 -2.25
CA ILE A 509 3.65 -26.22 -3.58
C ILE A 509 4.62 -25.65 -4.60
N ARG A 510 5.17 -26.54 -5.43
CA ARG A 510 6.03 -26.18 -6.56
C ARG A 510 5.43 -26.70 -7.87
N TYR A 511 5.37 -25.83 -8.86
CA TYR A 511 4.94 -26.17 -10.21
C TYR A 511 6.12 -26.34 -11.15
N SER A 512 5.92 -27.19 -12.16
CA SER A 512 6.83 -27.41 -13.29
C SER A 512 6.01 -27.90 -14.49
N ASP A 513 6.61 -27.93 -15.69
CA ASP A 513 5.98 -28.45 -16.92
C ASP A 513 4.57 -27.89 -17.18
N PHE A 514 4.48 -26.56 -17.21
CA PHE A 514 3.23 -25.82 -17.33
C PHE A 514 2.78 -25.71 -18.80
N LEU A 515 1.50 -25.98 -19.08
CA LEU A 515 0.94 -25.98 -20.42
C LEU A 515 -0.50 -25.43 -20.44
N ILE A 516 -0.75 -24.40 -21.26
CA ILE A 516 -2.10 -23.85 -21.48
C ILE A 516 -2.58 -24.18 -22.90
N ARG A 517 -3.72 -24.84 -23.02
CA ARG A 517 -4.40 -25.12 -24.30
C ARG A 517 -5.79 -24.48 -24.32
N ARG A 518 -6.11 -23.74 -25.38
CA ARG A 518 -7.49 -23.29 -25.63
C ARG A 518 -8.33 -24.44 -26.16
N HIS A 519 -9.61 -24.48 -25.78
CA HIS A 519 -10.56 -25.42 -26.36
C HIS A 519 -10.75 -25.13 -27.87
N PRO A 520 -10.76 -26.16 -28.73
CA PRO A 520 -10.82 -25.96 -30.19
C PRO A 520 -12.11 -25.30 -30.67
N THR A 521 -13.24 -25.58 -30.00
CA THR A 521 -14.58 -25.17 -30.48
C THR A 521 -15.39 -24.32 -29.49
N ARG A 522 -14.90 -24.09 -28.26
CA ARG A 522 -15.60 -23.29 -27.22
C ARG A 522 -14.71 -22.11 -26.84
N PRO A 523 -14.98 -20.90 -27.36
CA PRO A 523 -14.28 -19.68 -26.96
C PRO A 523 -14.39 -19.48 -25.45
N GLY A 524 -13.33 -18.97 -24.81
CA GLY A 524 -13.30 -18.74 -23.36
C GLY A 524 -12.94 -19.98 -22.52
N ILE A 525 -12.94 -21.20 -23.08
CA ILE A 525 -12.55 -22.40 -22.33
C ILE A 525 -11.07 -22.72 -22.53
N TYR A 526 -10.36 -22.92 -21.43
CA TYR A 526 -8.94 -23.26 -21.42
C TYR A 526 -8.65 -24.46 -20.51
N GLY A 527 -7.80 -25.36 -21.00
CA GLY A 527 -7.21 -26.43 -20.20
C GLY A 527 -5.80 -26.06 -19.78
N VAL A 528 -5.51 -26.17 -18.49
CA VAL A 528 -4.21 -25.88 -17.89
C VAL A 528 -3.68 -27.15 -17.26
N SER A 529 -2.57 -27.66 -17.79
CA SER A 529 -1.86 -28.82 -17.25
C SER A 529 -0.57 -28.35 -16.58
N VAL A 530 -0.29 -28.85 -15.38
CA VAL A 530 0.92 -28.53 -14.64
C VAL A 530 1.39 -29.73 -13.84
N ARG A 531 2.71 -29.93 -13.75
CA ARG A 531 3.30 -30.88 -12.82
C ARG A 531 3.42 -30.21 -11.45
N GLN A 532 2.78 -30.79 -10.46
CA GLN A 532 2.69 -30.26 -9.11
C GLN A 532 3.45 -31.17 -8.14
N ALA A 533 4.46 -30.61 -7.48
CA ALA A 533 5.06 -31.18 -6.29
C ALA A 533 4.40 -30.54 -5.05
N TYR A 534 3.84 -31.37 -4.18
CA TYR A 534 3.21 -30.99 -2.93
C TYR A 534 4.03 -31.51 -1.76
N SER A 535 4.24 -30.68 -0.75
CA SER A 535 4.85 -31.10 0.51
C SER A 535 4.15 -30.44 1.69
N SER A 536 3.90 -31.21 2.74
CA SER A 536 3.42 -30.74 4.04
C SER A 536 4.16 -31.49 5.15
N ASP A 537 3.87 -31.17 6.41
CA ASP A 537 4.52 -31.80 7.57
C ASP A 537 4.30 -33.33 7.64
N LEU A 538 3.21 -33.82 7.05
CA LEU A 538 2.75 -35.21 7.18
C LEU A 538 2.76 -35.98 5.85
N TYR A 539 2.97 -35.30 4.73
CA TYR A 539 2.77 -35.88 3.41
C TYR A 539 3.56 -35.13 2.35
N SER A 540 4.17 -35.86 1.41
CA SER A 540 4.71 -35.27 0.19
C SER A 540 4.45 -36.19 -0.99
N ASP A 541 4.11 -35.58 -2.12
CA ASP A 541 3.83 -36.32 -3.35
C ASP A 541 4.02 -35.40 -4.58
N GLU A 542 4.20 -36.01 -5.74
CA GLU A 542 4.34 -35.33 -7.01
C GLU A 542 3.38 -35.94 -8.04
N GLY A 543 2.72 -35.09 -8.81
CA GLY A 543 1.70 -35.53 -9.75
C GLY A 543 1.37 -34.52 -10.82
N TYR A 544 0.39 -34.87 -11.65
CA TYR A 544 -0.16 -34.04 -12.70
C TYR A 544 -1.46 -33.41 -12.23
N LEU A 545 -1.51 -32.07 -12.25
CA LEU A 545 -2.71 -31.28 -12.02
C LEU A 545 -3.24 -30.79 -13.36
N PHE A 546 -4.53 -31.01 -13.61
CA PHE A 546 -5.23 -30.40 -14.73
C PHE A 546 -6.39 -29.56 -14.22
N LEU A 547 -6.53 -28.35 -14.76
CA LEU A 547 -7.60 -27.41 -14.46
C LEU A 547 -8.29 -26.98 -15.75
N LEU A 548 -9.61 -27.00 -15.73
CA LEU A 548 -10.43 -26.43 -16.80
C LEU A 548 -11.00 -25.09 -16.36
N TRP A 549 -10.56 -24.05 -17.04
CA TRP A 549 -10.96 -22.67 -16.83
C TRP A 549 -12.05 -22.27 -17.81
N ASP A 550 -13.04 -21.56 -17.29
CA ASP A 550 -14.10 -20.92 -18.05
C ASP A 550 -14.00 -19.40 -17.91
N PHE A 551 -13.75 -18.72 -19.03
CA PHE A 551 -13.70 -17.27 -19.19
C PHE A 551 -14.95 -16.72 -19.91
N SER A 552 -16.07 -17.44 -19.89
CA SER A 552 -17.34 -16.93 -20.42
C SER A 552 -17.80 -15.67 -19.66
N ASP A 553 -17.42 -15.56 -18.38
CA ASP A 553 -17.41 -14.31 -17.63
C ASP A 553 -15.96 -13.83 -17.51
N GLU A 554 -15.61 -12.81 -18.31
CA GLU A 554 -14.25 -12.24 -18.35
C GLU A 554 -13.87 -11.54 -17.03
N THR A 555 -14.84 -11.22 -16.16
CA THR A 555 -14.61 -10.52 -14.89
C THR A 555 -14.40 -11.47 -13.70
N ALA A 556 -14.84 -12.72 -13.83
CA ALA A 556 -14.77 -13.72 -12.76
C ALA A 556 -14.55 -15.13 -13.31
N PRO A 557 -13.35 -15.45 -13.84
CA PRO A 557 -13.09 -16.76 -14.43
C PRO A 557 -13.20 -17.87 -13.37
N LYS A 558 -13.80 -18.99 -13.75
CA LYS A 558 -14.07 -20.11 -12.82
C LYS A 558 -13.37 -21.38 -13.26
N ILE A 559 -12.97 -22.19 -12.27
CA ILE A 559 -12.52 -23.55 -12.51
C ILE A 559 -13.73 -24.48 -12.46
N HIS A 560 -14.01 -25.15 -13.59
CA HIS A 560 -15.10 -26.12 -13.71
C HIS A 560 -14.63 -27.56 -13.50
N VAL A 561 -13.36 -27.85 -13.77
CA VAL A 561 -12.79 -29.19 -13.56
C VAL A 561 -11.44 -29.06 -12.90
N ARG A 562 -11.20 -29.85 -11.86
CA ARG A 562 -9.87 -30.08 -11.30
C ARG A 562 -9.62 -31.57 -11.27
N THR A 563 -8.50 -31.98 -11.85
CA THR A 563 -8.02 -33.35 -11.69
C THR A 563 -6.63 -33.38 -11.10
N TRP A 564 -6.36 -34.38 -10.27
CA TRP A 564 -5.02 -34.65 -9.76
C TRP A 564 -4.70 -36.13 -9.91
N GLN A 565 -3.56 -36.43 -10.53
CA GLN A 565 -3.07 -37.78 -10.79
C GLN A 565 -1.66 -37.96 -10.24
N PRO A 566 -1.34 -39.07 -9.57
CA PRO A 566 0.01 -39.33 -9.09
C PRO A 566 0.97 -39.51 -10.28
N ARG A 567 2.23 -39.08 -10.11
CA ARG A 567 3.25 -39.21 -11.16
C ARG A 567 3.61 -40.68 -11.42
N ARG A 568 3.51 -41.53 -10.40
CA ARG A 568 3.86 -42.94 -10.45
C ARG A 568 2.67 -43.82 -10.06
N ILE A 569 2.59 -44.98 -10.70
CA ILE A 569 1.58 -46.02 -10.43
C ILE A 569 2.06 -46.93 -9.30
N ASP A 570 3.37 -47.17 -9.22
CA ASP A 570 4.05 -47.89 -8.14
C ASP A 570 5.43 -47.26 -7.87
N ASP A 571 6.28 -47.86 -7.06
CA ASP A 571 7.57 -47.27 -6.68
C ASP A 571 8.55 -47.09 -7.87
N GLN A 572 8.32 -47.73 -9.03
CA GLN A 572 9.22 -47.73 -10.20
C GLN A 572 8.55 -47.25 -11.51
N THR A 573 7.23 -47.36 -11.64
CA THR A 573 6.49 -47.16 -12.90
C THR A 573 5.86 -45.77 -12.98
N LEU A 574 6.20 -44.99 -14.01
CA LEU A 574 5.54 -43.70 -14.30
C LEU A 574 4.15 -43.92 -14.91
N LEU A 575 3.22 -43.00 -14.63
CA LEU A 575 1.94 -42.94 -15.33
C LEU A 575 2.18 -42.70 -16.85
N PRO A 576 1.69 -43.58 -17.75
CA PRO A 576 1.85 -43.38 -19.19
C PRO A 576 1.23 -42.07 -19.65
N GLU A 577 1.90 -41.35 -20.56
CA GLU A 577 1.42 -40.03 -21.03
C GLU A 577 0.01 -40.06 -21.61
N ARG A 578 -0.37 -41.17 -22.27
CA ARG A 578 -1.72 -41.38 -22.81
C ARG A 578 -2.82 -41.43 -21.75
N ASP A 579 -2.47 -41.72 -20.50
CA ASP A 579 -3.39 -41.85 -19.38
C ASP A 579 -3.45 -40.55 -18.54
N ILE A 580 -2.66 -39.53 -18.87
CA ILE A 580 -2.70 -38.21 -18.23
C ILE A 580 -3.91 -37.42 -18.74
N ILE A 581 -4.75 -36.99 -17.81
CA ILE A 581 -5.95 -36.21 -18.08
C ILE A 581 -5.56 -34.84 -18.62
N HIS A 582 -6.13 -34.47 -19.76
CA HIS A 582 -5.91 -33.21 -20.42
C HIS A 582 -7.24 -32.70 -20.99
N LEU A 583 -7.21 -31.56 -21.69
CA LEU A 583 -8.43 -30.91 -22.19
C LEU A 583 -9.29 -31.82 -23.10
N GLY A 584 -8.67 -32.70 -23.87
CA GLY A 584 -9.34 -33.66 -24.76
C GLY A 584 -9.94 -34.88 -24.05
N SER A 585 -9.72 -35.03 -22.74
CA SER A 585 -10.29 -36.12 -21.94
C SER A 585 -11.74 -35.89 -21.52
N PHE A 586 -12.32 -34.74 -21.86
CA PHE A 586 -13.68 -34.35 -21.48
C PHE A 586 -14.54 -34.15 -22.72
N ASN A 587 -15.72 -34.78 -22.74
CA ASN A 587 -16.77 -34.47 -23.71
C ASN A 587 -17.60 -33.30 -23.18
N PHE A 588 -17.81 -32.30 -24.02
CA PHE A 588 -18.43 -31.03 -23.67
C PHE A 588 -19.88 -30.90 -24.16
N GLU A 589 -20.52 -32.03 -24.48
CA GLU A 589 -21.93 -32.10 -24.89
C GLU A 589 -22.89 -31.66 -23.78
#